data_AF-C0B6I9-F1
#
_entry.id   AF-C0B6I9-F1
#
_cell.length_a   1.000
_cell.length_b   1.000
_cell.length_c   1.000
_cell.angle_alpha   90.00
_cell.angle_beta   90.00
_cell.angle_gamma   90.00
#
_symmetry.space_group_name_H-M   'P 1'
#
loop_
_entity.id
_entity.type
_entity.pdbx_description
1 polymer ?
#
loop_
_entity_poly.entity_id
_entity_poly.type
_entity_poly.pdbx_seq_one_letter_code
_entity_poly.pdbx_strand_id
1 'polypeptide(L)'
;MDNRQPFWAISKICLNNWHYIDRKILTLSEGINFFTGHSGSGKSTVIDAIQIVLYANTDGRGFFNKAAADDSDRTLIEYLRGMVNISENNESQYLRNKNFPVRS
;
A
#
# COMPACT_ATOMS: atom_id res chain seq x y z
N MET A 1 -17.37 -13.90 -35.65
CA MET A 1 -16.13 -13.12 -35.42
C MET A 1 -16.06 -12.82 -33.94
N ASP A 2 -14.96 -13.18 -33.28
CA ASP A 2 -14.76 -12.93 -31.85
C ASP A 2 -14.54 -11.42 -31.66
N ASN A 3 -15.54 -10.74 -31.08
CA ASN A 3 -15.60 -9.27 -30.98
C ASN A 3 -15.10 -8.79 -29.60
N ARG A 4 -14.22 -9.57 -28.96
CA ARG A 4 -13.62 -9.19 -27.67
C ARG A 4 -12.65 -8.03 -27.90
N GLN A 5 -13.03 -6.86 -27.39
CA GLN A 5 -12.12 -5.73 -27.28
C GLN A 5 -10.89 -6.16 -26.45
N PRO A 6 -9.67 -5.78 -26.86
CA PRO A 6 -8.50 -6.00 -26.05
C PRO A 6 -8.67 -5.26 -24.71
N PHE A 7 -8.41 -5.94 -23.60
CA PHE A 7 -8.41 -5.34 -22.28
C PHE A 7 -7.02 -5.43 -21.67
N TRP A 8 -6.66 -4.44 -20.86
CA TRP A 8 -5.41 -4.45 -20.11
C TRP A 8 -5.70 -4.80 -18.65
N ALA A 9 -4.97 -5.77 -18.14
CA ALA A 9 -4.99 -6.14 -16.73
C ALA A 9 -3.63 -5.83 -16.08
N ILE A 10 -3.67 -5.41 -14.83
CA ILE A 10 -2.46 -5.34 -14.01
C ILE A 10 -2.01 -6.78 -13.77
N SER A 11 -0.86 -7.15 -14.35
CA SER A 11 -0.32 -8.52 -14.23
C SER A 11 0.67 -8.66 -13.08
N LYS A 12 1.33 -7.57 -12.66
CA LYS A 12 2.29 -7.54 -11.56
C LYS A 12 2.26 -6.21 -10.83
N ILE A 13 2.48 -6.25 -9.52
CA ILE A 13 2.76 -5.08 -8.69
C ILE A 13 4.04 -5.32 -7.87
N CYS A 14 4.91 -4.31 -7.82
CA CYS A 14 6.11 -4.33 -6.99
C CYS A 14 5.93 -3.34 -5.84
N LEU A 15 5.89 -3.89 -4.62
CA LEU A 15 5.85 -3.14 -3.38
C LEU A 15 7.28 -2.98 -2.89
N ASN A 16 7.76 -1.75 -2.84
CA ASN A 16 9.07 -1.40 -2.29
C ASN A 16 8.86 -0.41 -1.16
N ASN A 17 9.49 -0.67 -0.01
CA ASN A 17 9.36 0.13 1.19
C ASN A 17 7.90 0.45 1.55
N TRP A 18 7.02 -0.53 1.46
CA TRP A 18 5.58 -0.31 1.57
C TRP A 18 5.05 -0.80 2.92
N HIS A 19 4.77 0.11 3.84
CA HIS A 19 4.44 -0.20 5.22
C HIS A 19 5.53 -1.12 5.83
N TYR A 20 5.16 -2.26 6.41
CA TYR A 20 6.12 -3.28 6.88
C TYR A 20 6.69 -4.16 5.76
N ILE A 21 6.22 -4.04 4.52
CA ILE A 21 6.72 -4.81 3.38
C ILE A 21 8.00 -4.12 2.89
N ASP A 22 9.13 -4.81 2.97
CA ASP A 22 10.40 -4.29 2.45
C ASP A 22 10.44 -4.34 0.93
N ARG A 23 10.40 -5.55 0.37
CA ARG A 23 10.28 -5.77 -1.07
C ARG A 23 9.43 -6.99 -1.36
N LYS A 24 8.40 -6.81 -2.18
CA LYS A 24 7.57 -7.92 -2.65
C LYS A 24 7.09 -7.66 -4.07
N ILE A 25 7.17 -8.68 -4.92
CA ILE A 25 6.50 -8.70 -6.22
C ILE A 25 5.30 -9.64 -6.08
N LEU A 26 4.12 -9.15 -6.43
CA LEU A 26 2.91 -9.94 -6.53
C LEU A 26 2.56 -10.09 -8.01
N THR A 27 2.28 -11.33 -8.42
CA THR A 27 1.73 -11.63 -9.74
C THR A 27 0.23 -11.80 -9.58
N LEU A 28 -0.55 -11.16 -10.47
CA LEU A 28 -2.00 -11.17 -10.45
C LEU A 28 -2.53 -12.02 -11.61
N SER A 29 -3.65 -12.70 -11.38
CA SER A 29 -4.43 -13.32 -12.43
C SER A 29 -5.14 -12.26 -13.27
N GLU A 30 -5.47 -12.58 -14.52
CA GLU A 30 -6.28 -11.71 -15.39
C GLU A 30 -7.72 -11.52 -14.89
N GLY A 31 -8.17 -12.41 -14.00
CA GLY A 31 -9.51 -12.39 -13.43
C GLY A 31 -9.50 -12.01 -11.95
N ILE A 32 -10.15 -12.84 -11.14
CA ILE A 32 -10.34 -12.58 -9.71
C ILE A 32 -9.07 -12.94 -8.94
N ASN A 33 -8.62 -12.03 -8.07
CA ASN A 33 -7.49 -12.21 -7.17
C ASN A 33 -7.97 -12.16 -5.71
N PHE A 34 -7.86 -13.27 -4.99
CA PHE A 34 -8.25 -13.33 -3.57
C PHE A 34 -7.04 -13.03 -2.68
N PHE A 35 -7.15 -11.97 -1.86
CA PHE A 35 -6.18 -11.67 -0.81
C PHE A 35 -6.67 -12.22 0.52
N THR A 36 -6.08 -13.34 0.97
CA THR A 36 -6.48 -14.05 2.20
C THR A 36 -5.37 -14.05 3.25
N GLY A 37 -5.71 -14.34 4.51
CA GLY A 37 -4.78 -14.35 5.64
C GLY A 37 -5.38 -13.80 6.93
N HIS A 38 -4.69 -13.96 8.07
CA HIS A 38 -5.18 -13.50 9.39
C HIS A 38 -5.24 -11.96 9.52
N SER A 39 -5.96 -11.43 10.52
CA SER A 39 -6.03 -9.97 10.76
C SER A 39 -4.64 -9.37 11.01
N GLY A 40 -4.26 -8.32 10.27
CA GLY A 40 -2.90 -7.76 10.33
C GLY A 40 -1.89 -8.36 9.34
N SER A 41 -2.30 -9.35 8.52
CA SER A 41 -1.40 -9.98 7.52
C SER A 41 -1.07 -9.11 6.29
N GLY A 42 -1.71 -7.94 6.14
CA GLY A 42 -1.36 -6.96 5.08
C GLY A 42 -2.21 -6.95 3.84
N LYS A 43 -3.33 -7.67 3.86
CA LYS A 43 -4.27 -7.70 2.74
C LYS A 43 -4.67 -6.28 2.32
N SER A 44 -5.16 -5.48 3.26
CA SER A 44 -5.59 -4.10 3.00
C SER A 44 -4.43 -3.21 2.55
N THR A 45 -3.24 -3.39 3.13
CA THR A 45 -2.03 -2.66 2.72
C THR A 45 -1.67 -2.88 1.25
N VAL A 46 -1.88 -4.09 0.71
CA VAL A 46 -1.68 -4.35 -0.73
C VAL A 46 -2.75 -3.62 -1.57
N ILE A 47 -3.99 -3.61 -1.11
CA ILE A 47 -5.09 -2.89 -1.79
C ILE A 47 -4.83 -1.38 -1.79
N ASP A 48 -4.36 -0.80 -0.69
CA ASP A 48 -3.99 0.62 -0.59
C ASP A 48 -2.95 1.00 -1.66
N ALA A 49 -1.93 0.15 -1.90
CA ALA A 49 -0.92 0.39 -2.92
C ALA A 49 -1.52 0.40 -4.35
N ILE A 50 -2.45 -0.52 -4.63
CA ILE A 50 -3.14 -0.58 -5.92
C ILE A 50 -4.02 0.66 -6.09
N GLN A 51 -4.73 1.08 -5.05
CA GLN A 51 -5.57 2.28 -5.07
C GLN A 51 -4.74 3.54 -5.36
N ILE A 52 -3.55 3.70 -4.78
CA ILE A 52 -2.65 4.82 -5.10
C ILE A 52 -2.29 4.85 -6.59
N VAL A 53 -1.89 3.71 -7.16
CA VAL A 53 -1.49 3.62 -8.57
C VAL A 53 -2.66 3.98 -9.50
N LEU A 54 -3.89 3.57 -9.14
CA LEU A 54 -5.07 3.79 -9.97
C LEU A 54 -5.65 5.21 -9.84
N TYR A 55 -5.67 5.79 -8.64
CA TYR A 55 -6.29 7.09 -8.39
C TYR A 55 -5.32 8.27 -8.48
N ALA A 56 -4.01 8.03 -8.41
CA ALA A 56 -2.95 9.04 -8.37
C ALA A 56 -3.15 10.15 -7.32
N ASN A 57 -4.01 9.90 -6.31
CA ASN A 57 -4.31 10.83 -5.24
C ASN A 57 -3.52 10.44 -4.00
N THR A 58 -2.63 11.33 -3.56
CA THR A 58 -1.75 11.13 -2.40
C THR A 58 -2.14 11.98 -1.21
N ASP A 59 -3.26 12.72 -1.27
CA ASP A 59 -3.61 13.78 -0.32
C ASP A 59 -4.09 13.27 1.05
N GLY A 60 -3.98 11.95 1.31
CA GLY A 60 -4.01 11.34 2.64
C GLY A 60 -5.36 11.35 3.36
N ARG A 61 -6.30 12.23 3.00
CA ARG A 61 -7.60 12.34 3.69
C ARG A 61 -8.58 11.27 3.19
N GLY A 62 -8.69 10.16 3.93
CA GLY A 62 -9.75 9.16 3.77
C GLY A 62 -9.51 8.06 2.72
N PHE A 63 -8.33 8.00 2.11
CA PHE A 63 -8.01 7.00 1.07
C PHE A 63 -7.40 5.70 1.60
N PHE A 64 -6.62 5.77 2.68
CA PHE A 64 -6.03 4.60 3.30
C PHE A 64 -7.05 3.89 4.19
N ASN A 65 -6.98 2.55 4.27
CA ASN A 65 -7.88 1.71 5.06
C ASN A 65 -8.19 2.31 6.46
N LYS A 66 -9.47 2.28 6.87
CA LYS A 66 -9.96 2.79 8.16
C LYS A 66 -9.25 2.24 9.39
N ALA A 67 -8.77 0.99 9.37
CA ALA A 67 -7.93 0.46 10.45
C ALA A 67 -6.58 1.19 10.62
N ALA A 68 -6.13 1.90 9.58
CA ALA A 68 -5.00 2.82 9.62
C ALA A 68 -5.41 4.29 9.80
N ALA A 69 -6.69 4.62 9.60
CA ALA A 69 -7.24 5.99 9.69
C ALA A 69 -7.85 6.32 11.05
N ASP A 70 -8.34 5.33 11.82
CA ASP A 70 -8.92 5.54 13.16
C ASP A 70 -7.86 5.89 14.22
N ASP A 71 -6.57 5.78 13.90
CA ASP A 71 -5.46 5.96 14.87
C ASP A 71 -4.36 6.91 14.39
N SER A 72 -4.67 7.93 13.56
CA SER A 72 -3.87 9.13 13.21
C SER A 72 -3.96 9.45 11.72
N ASP A 73 -3.66 10.70 11.37
CA ASP A 73 -3.49 11.24 10.02
C ASP A 73 -2.40 10.52 9.20
N ARG A 74 -2.56 9.22 8.89
CA ARG A 74 -1.55 8.44 8.17
C ARG A 74 -1.46 8.82 6.69
N THR A 75 -0.32 9.37 6.31
CA THR A 75 0.06 9.88 4.98
C THR A 75 0.85 8.86 4.16
N LEU A 76 0.99 9.10 2.85
CA LEU A 76 1.83 8.27 1.96
C LEU A 76 3.27 8.11 2.49
N ILE A 77 3.85 9.17 3.05
CA ILE A 77 5.21 9.14 3.57
C ILE A 77 5.33 8.20 4.78
N GLU A 78 4.27 8.03 5.57
CA GLU A 78 4.29 7.15 6.73
C GLU A 78 4.12 5.69 6.35
N TYR A 79 3.40 5.39 5.27
CA TYR A 79 3.45 4.08 4.62
C TYR A 79 4.87 3.80 4.12
N LEU A 80 5.51 4.74 3.44
CA LEU A 80 6.88 4.54 2.94
C LEU A 80 7.89 4.29 4.08
N ARG A 81 7.75 5.05 5.16
CA ARG A 81 8.58 4.90 6.37
C ARG A 81 8.26 3.64 7.18
N GLY A 82 7.12 2.99 6.92
CA GLY A 82 6.67 1.81 7.66
C GLY A 82 6.35 2.14 9.11
N MET A 83 5.42 3.07 9.35
CA MET A 83 4.97 3.38 10.71
C MET A 83 4.35 2.15 11.38
N VAL A 84 4.89 1.73 12.52
CA VAL A 84 4.46 0.50 13.22
C VAL A 84 3.67 0.74 14.49
N ASN A 85 3.91 1.84 15.22
CA ASN A 85 3.19 2.17 16.45
C ASN A 85 3.19 3.69 16.69
N ILE A 86 2.16 4.17 17.39
CA ILE A 86 2.18 5.44 18.12
C ILE A 86 2.31 5.03 19.59
N SER A 87 3.42 5.38 20.23
CA SER A 87 3.58 5.11 21.66
C SER A 87 2.57 5.93 22.48
N GLU A 88 2.31 5.53 23.73
CA GLU A 88 1.46 6.30 24.66
C GLU A 88 1.92 7.76 24.86
N ASN A 89 3.16 8.07 24.47
CA ASN A 89 3.75 9.41 24.48
C ASN A 89 3.60 10.18 23.16
N ASN A 90 2.74 9.74 22.23
CA ASN A 90 2.58 10.28 20.88
C ASN A 90 3.84 10.19 19.99
N GLU A 91 4.84 9.39 20.35
CA GLU A 91 6.00 9.18 19.47
C GLU A 91 5.70 8.07 18.45
N SER A 92 5.68 8.43 17.16
CA SER A 92 5.54 7.48 16.06
C SER A 92 6.84 6.71 15.82
N GLN A 93 6.76 5.39 15.80
CA GLN A 93 7.90 4.53 15.46
C GLN A 93 7.83 4.11 13.99
N TYR A 94 8.95 4.25 13.29
CA TYR A 94 9.08 3.94 11.86
C TYR A 94 10.13 2.84 11.62
N LEU A 95 9.84 1.90 10.73
CA LEU A 95 10.81 0.89 10.27
C LEU A 95 11.96 1.51 9.47
N ARG A 96 11.71 2.64 8.81
CA ARG A 96 12.66 3.35 7.96
C ARG A 96 12.70 4.81 8.36
N ASN A 97 13.69 5.19 9.15
CA ASN A 97 13.89 6.57 9.60
C ASN A 97 15.04 7.28 8.86
N LYS A 98 15.15 7.02 7.55
CA LYS A 98 16.16 7.62 6.67
C LYS A 98 15.47 8.43 5.58
N ASN A 99 16.13 9.47 5.08
CA ASN A 99 15.64 10.19 3.90
C ASN A 99 15.56 9.23 2.72
N PHE A 100 14.42 9.23 2.00
CA PHE A 100 14.33 8.52 0.72
C PHE A 100 15.22 9.27 -0.26
N PRO A 101 16.34 8.69 -0.72
CA PRO A 101 17.20 9.38 -1.65
C PRO A 101 16.41 9.59 -2.95
N VAL A 102 16.33 10.84 -3.41
CA VAL A 102 15.92 11.13 -4.77
C VAL A 102 17.03 10.56 -5.65
N ARG A 103 16.82 9.39 -6.25
CA ARG A 103 17.70 8.94 -7.32
C ARG A 103 17.36 9.78 -8.55
N SER A 104 18.22 10.77 -8.82
CA SER A 104 18.34 11.46 -10.10
C SER A 104 18.75 10.50 -11.20
#